data_AF-A0A7Y7HBB3-F1
#
_entry.id   AF-A0A7Y7HBB3-F1
#
_cell.length_a   1.000
_cell.length_b   1.000
_cell.length_c   1.000
_cell.angle_alpha   90.00
_cell.angle_beta   90.00
_cell.angle_gamma   90.00
#
_symmetry.space_group_name_H-M   'P 1'
#
loop_
_entity.id
_entity.type
_entity.pdbx_description
1 polymer ?
#
loop_
_entity_poly.entity_id
_entity_poly.type
_entity_poly.pdbx_seq_one_letter_code
_entity_poly.pdbx_strand_id
1 'polypeptide(L)'
;MNKVLTSKNRFARELTAEIGLRPITFTVKFYDGKGGICFFDVSMGNDGKCINSDDGDTQSFTVNQAPGIQIIVVTGSAPNGGKITVEVTDARGNVLTTADDNSFSGNIIKSFIKPYTLN
;
A
#
# COMPACT_ATOMS: atom_id res chain seq x y z
N MET A 1 12.63 18.08 -38.15
CA MET A 1 11.55 18.66 -37.32
C MET A 1 11.87 18.33 -35.86
N ASN A 2 12.60 19.21 -35.17
CA ASN A 2 12.98 18.99 -33.77
C ASN A 2 11.77 19.25 -32.89
N LYS A 3 11.17 18.20 -32.32
CA LYS A 3 10.17 18.34 -31.27
C LYS A 3 10.88 18.89 -30.03
N VAL A 4 10.76 20.19 -29.83
CA VAL A 4 11.05 20.86 -28.56
C VAL A 4 10.16 20.19 -27.52
N LEU A 5 10.74 19.31 -26.70
CA LEU A 5 10.12 18.91 -25.45
C LEU A 5 10.01 20.17 -24.61
N THR A 6 8.79 20.69 -24.49
CA THR A 6 8.48 21.82 -23.62
C THR A 6 8.92 21.48 -22.20
N SER A 7 9.68 22.38 -21.58
CA SER A 7 10.28 22.22 -20.26
C SER A 7 9.30 21.75 -19.17
N LYS A 8 8.00 22.04 -19.32
CA LYS A 8 6.93 21.53 -18.44
C LYS A 8 6.89 19.99 -18.32
N ASN A 9 7.12 19.26 -19.41
CA ASN A 9 7.16 17.78 -19.38
C ASN A 9 8.50 17.23 -18.88
N ARG A 10 9.55 18.05 -18.93
CA ARG A 10 10.87 17.71 -18.40
C ARG A 10 10.86 17.83 -16.88
N PHE A 11 10.29 18.91 -16.32
CA PHE A 11 10.11 19.06 -14.88
C PHE A 11 9.20 18.00 -14.27
N ALA A 12 8.13 17.55 -14.94
CA ALA A 12 7.30 16.47 -14.40
C ALA A 12 8.04 15.11 -14.36
N ARG A 13 8.89 14.82 -15.37
CA ARG A 13 9.74 13.61 -15.42
C ARG A 13 10.96 13.70 -14.50
N GLU A 14 11.52 14.89 -14.31
CA GLU A 14 12.63 15.14 -13.39
C GLU A 14 12.14 15.19 -11.94
N LEU A 15 10.95 15.72 -11.66
CA LEU A 15 10.33 15.63 -10.34
C LEU A 15 10.06 14.16 -9.99
N THR A 16 9.49 13.35 -10.89
CA THR A 16 9.34 11.88 -10.68
C THR A 16 10.67 11.11 -10.65
N ALA A 17 11.78 11.71 -11.10
CA ALA A 17 13.12 11.15 -10.96
C ALA A 17 13.86 11.67 -9.70
N GLU A 18 13.46 12.82 -9.13
CA GLU A 18 14.00 13.44 -7.92
C GLU A 18 13.30 13.00 -6.64
N ILE A 19 12.00 12.69 -6.67
CA ILE A 19 11.39 11.80 -5.65
C ILE A 19 11.82 10.40 -6.04
N GLY A 20 12.72 9.79 -5.28
CA GLY A 20 13.23 8.44 -5.53
C GLY A 20 12.16 7.37 -5.39
N LEU A 21 11.16 7.36 -6.29
CA LEU A 21 10.09 6.38 -6.34
C LEU A 21 10.71 5.03 -6.66
N ARG A 22 10.50 4.06 -5.77
CA ARG A 22 10.95 2.68 -5.94
C ARG A 22 9.74 1.76 -5.95
N PRO A 23 9.82 0.62 -6.64
CA PRO A 23 8.80 -0.41 -6.51
C PRO A 23 8.76 -0.88 -5.06
N ILE A 24 7.60 -0.74 -4.44
CA ILE A 24 7.27 -1.25 -3.12
C ILE A 24 6.11 -2.22 -3.28
N THR A 25 6.25 -3.40 -2.70
CA THR A 25 5.23 -4.45 -2.73
C THR A 25 4.55 -4.53 -1.38
N PHE A 26 3.23 -4.50 -1.39
CA PHE A 26 2.40 -4.77 -0.24
C PHE A 26 1.84 -6.19 -0.37
N THR A 27 2.07 -7.00 0.65
CA THR A 27 1.50 -8.34 0.77
C THR A 27 0.53 -8.33 1.93
N VAL A 28 -0.72 -8.73 1.68
CA VAL A 28 -1.80 -8.73 2.65
C VAL A 28 -2.31 -10.13 2.81
N LYS A 29 -2.53 -10.52 4.07
CA LYS A 29 -3.17 -11.79 4.40
C LYS A 29 -4.29 -11.59 5.39
N PHE A 30 -5.42 -12.22 5.10
CA PHE A 30 -6.60 -12.25 5.95
C PHE A 30 -6.67 -13.60 6.67
N TYR A 31 -7.10 -13.55 7.93
CA TYR A 31 -7.28 -14.72 8.78
C TYR A 31 -8.66 -14.65 9.45
N ASP A 32 -9.35 -15.77 9.47
CA ASP A 32 -10.62 -16.05 10.13
C ASP A 32 -11.76 -15.09 9.70
N GLY A 33 -11.77 -14.67 8.43
CA GLY A 33 -12.83 -13.82 7.90
C GLY A 33 -12.57 -13.26 6.51
N LYS A 34 -13.57 -12.56 5.97
CA LYS A 34 -13.49 -11.80 4.72
C LYS A 34 -13.23 -10.34 5.04
N GLY A 35 -12.36 -9.68 4.29
CA GLY A 35 -12.05 -8.28 4.53
C GLY A 35 -11.63 -7.52 3.28
N GLY A 36 -11.59 -6.21 3.45
CA GLY A 36 -11.05 -5.26 2.52
C GLY A 36 -9.94 -4.46 3.19
N ILE A 37 -8.95 -4.04 2.42
CA ILE A 37 -7.97 -3.08 2.90
C ILE A 37 -7.66 -2.11 1.77
N CYS A 38 -7.61 -0.84 2.12
CA CYS A 38 -7.32 0.26 1.22
C CYS A 38 -6.06 0.98 1.69
N PHE A 39 -5.15 1.18 0.74
CA PHE A 39 -3.90 1.87 0.94
C PHE A 39 -3.99 3.24 0.31
N PHE A 40 -3.70 4.30 1.07
CA PHE A 40 -3.67 5.67 0.59
C PHE A 40 -2.29 6.27 0.78
N ASP A 41 -1.66 6.66 -0.34
CA ASP A 41 -0.43 7.43 -0.38
C ASP A 41 -0.53 8.48 -1.49
N VAL A 42 0.24 9.57 -1.38
CA VAL A 42 0.31 10.62 -2.40
C VAL A 42 0.69 10.08 -3.78
N SER A 43 1.46 8.99 -3.87
CA SER A 43 1.83 8.34 -5.13
C SER A 43 0.74 7.43 -5.70
N MET A 44 -0.25 7.02 -4.89
CA MET A 44 -1.37 6.18 -5.32
C MET A 44 -2.55 7.00 -5.86
N GLY A 45 -2.54 8.31 -5.64
CA GLY A 45 -3.66 9.21 -5.97
C GLY A 45 -4.79 9.15 -4.93
N ASN A 46 -5.84 9.94 -5.17
CA ASN A 46 -6.93 10.14 -4.20
C ASN A 46 -7.77 8.88 -3.94
N ASP A 47 -7.81 7.96 -4.89
CA ASP A 47 -8.61 6.73 -4.78
C ASP A 47 -7.89 5.62 -4.02
N GLY A 48 -6.57 5.78 -3.80
CA GLY A 48 -5.73 4.76 -3.18
C GLY A 48 -5.72 3.43 -3.95
N LYS A 49 -5.37 2.36 -3.24
CA LYS A 49 -5.47 0.99 -3.74
C LYS A 49 -6.22 0.13 -2.75
N CYS A 50 -7.39 -0.37 -3.14
CA CYS A 50 -8.16 -1.32 -2.34
C CYS A 50 -8.00 -2.75 -2.86
N ILE A 51 -7.94 -3.70 -1.95
CA ILE A 51 -8.04 -5.13 -2.21
C ILE A 51 -9.10 -5.73 -1.28
N ASN A 52 -9.82 -6.73 -1.76
CA ASN A 52 -10.74 -7.53 -0.96
C ASN A 52 -10.31 -8.99 -1.04
N SER A 53 -10.36 -9.71 0.07
CA SER A 53 -10.03 -11.13 0.09
C SER A 53 -10.84 -11.90 1.13
N ASP A 54 -10.89 -13.21 0.92
CA ASP A 54 -11.50 -14.15 1.85
C ASP A 54 -10.45 -14.71 2.84
N ASP A 55 -10.91 -15.56 3.77
CA ASP A 55 -10.06 -16.17 4.80
C ASP A 55 -8.95 -17.05 4.19
N GLY A 56 -7.72 -16.89 4.70
CA GLY A 56 -6.55 -17.65 4.25
C GLY A 56 -5.94 -17.14 2.95
N ASP A 57 -6.63 -16.23 2.23
CA ASP A 57 -6.10 -15.64 1.01
C ASP A 57 -4.93 -14.71 1.30
N THR A 58 -3.94 -14.77 0.42
CA THR A 58 -2.84 -13.81 0.37
C THR A 58 -2.89 -13.06 -0.95
N GLN A 59 -2.99 -11.74 -0.87
CA GLN A 59 -3.02 -10.83 -2.01
C GLN A 59 -1.79 -9.95 -1.98
N SER A 60 -1.28 -9.57 -3.14
CA SER A 60 -0.18 -8.61 -3.22
C SER A 60 -0.34 -7.65 -4.38
N PHE A 61 0.22 -6.45 -4.22
CA PHE A 61 0.33 -5.49 -5.31
C PHE A 61 1.57 -4.63 -5.13
N THR A 62 2.10 -4.13 -6.26
CA THR A 62 3.28 -3.29 -6.29
C THR A 62 2.92 -1.91 -6.81
N VAL A 63 3.46 -0.87 -6.16
CA VAL A 63 3.37 0.52 -6.61
C VAL A 63 4.76 1.16 -6.59
N ASN A 64 5.00 2.09 -7.49
CA ASN A 64 6.20 2.93 -7.43
C ASN A 64 5.93 4.11 -6.52
N GLN A 65 6.58 4.13 -5.35
CA GLN A 65 6.38 5.16 -4.35
C GLN A 65 7.71 5.50 -3.64
N ALA A 66 7.80 6.69 -3.06
CA ALA A 66 8.96 7.06 -2.23
C ALA A 66 8.81 6.43 -0.85
N PRO A 67 9.90 6.06 -0.17
CA PRO A 67 9.83 5.69 1.24
C PRO A 67 9.18 6.80 2.07
N GLY A 68 8.33 6.41 3.02
CA GLY A 68 7.51 7.36 3.74
C GLY A 68 6.45 6.71 4.61
N ILE A 69 5.35 7.43 4.80
CA ILE A 69 4.26 7.06 5.70
C ILE A 69 3.07 6.59 4.86
N GLN A 70 2.63 5.37 5.09
CA GLN A 70 1.43 4.80 4.47
C GLN A 70 0.22 4.94 5.40
N ILE A 71 -0.91 5.43 4.89
CA ILE A 71 -2.21 5.32 5.58
C ILE A 71 -2.88 4.03 5.09
N ILE A 72 -3.26 3.17 6.02
CA ILE A 72 -3.91 1.89 5.76
C ILE A 72 -5.28 1.91 6.41
N VAL A 73 -6.31 1.69 5.60
CA VAL A 73 -7.70 1.63 6.04
C VAL A 73 -8.21 0.21 5.85
N VAL A 74 -8.53 -0.46 6.96
CA VAL A 74 -9.12 -1.79 6.94
C VAL A 74 -10.63 -1.65 6.91
N THR A 75 -11.28 -2.38 6.01
CA THR A 75 -12.74 -2.50 5.87
C THR A 75 -13.18 -3.97 5.92
N GLY A 76 -14.44 -4.30 6.22
CA GLY A 76 -14.98 -5.66 6.02
C GLY A 76 -15.49 -6.37 7.27
N SER A 77 -15.61 -7.70 7.20
CA SER A 77 -16.35 -8.51 8.18
C SER A 77 -15.69 -9.85 8.49
N ALA A 78 -15.07 -9.95 9.67
CA ALA A 78 -14.62 -11.20 10.26
C ALA A 78 -15.58 -11.63 11.39
N PRO A 79 -16.27 -12.79 11.27
CA PRO A 79 -17.21 -13.26 12.29
C PRO A 79 -16.55 -13.65 13.61
N ASN A 80 -15.27 -14.05 13.59
CA ASN A 80 -14.60 -14.71 14.71
C ASN A 80 -13.44 -13.89 15.32
N GLY A 81 -13.44 -12.56 15.19
CA GLY A 81 -12.34 -11.72 15.68
C GLY A 81 -11.06 -11.91 14.85
N GLY A 82 -11.20 -11.77 13.54
CA GLY A 82 -10.16 -12.06 12.56
C GLY A 82 -8.92 -11.18 12.69
N LYS A 83 -7.89 -11.58 11.96
CA LYS A 83 -6.58 -10.90 11.91
C LYS A 83 -6.22 -10.54 10.48
N ILE A 84 -5.62 -9.36 10.30
CA ILE A 84 -5.00 -8.95 9.04
C ILE A 84 -3.53 -8.66 9.29
N THR A 85 -2.69 -9.14 8.38
CA THR A 85 -1.28 -8.76 8.33
C THR A 85 -0.96 -8.11 7.01
N VAL A 86 -0.15 -7.07 7.05
CA VAL A 86 0.43 -6.38 5.91
C VAL A 86 1.95 -6.45 6.04
N GLU A 87 2.61 -6.93 5.02
CA GLU A 87 4.06 -6.84 4.86
C GLU A 87 4.38 -5.90 3.71
N VAL A 88 5.37 -5.03 3.92
CA VAL A 88 5.85 -4.10 2.91
C VAL A 88 7.28 -4.45 2.57
N THR A 89 7.55 -4.77 1.31
CA THR A 89 8.87 -5.13 0.81
C THR A 89 9.35 -4.20 -0.29
N ASP A 90 10.67 -4.00 -0.39
CA ASP A 90 11.27 -3.31 -1.54
C ASP A 90 11.35 -4.21 -2.78
N ALA A 91 11.81 -3.64 -3.90
CA ALA A 91 12.03 -4.35 -5.16
C ALA A 91 13.03 -5.52 -5.08
N ARG A 92 13.83 -5.60 -4.02
CA ARG A 92 14.80 -6.69 -3.78
C ARG A 92 14.21 -7.77 -2.86
N GLY A 93 13.00 -7.58 -2.35
CA GLY A 93 12.34 -8.47 -1.40
C GLY A 93 12.74 -8.23 0.05
N ASN A 94 13.44 -7.13 0.37
CA ASN A 94 13.74 -6.81 1.76
C ASN A 94 12.47 -6.31 2.45
N VAL A 95 12.15 -6.87 3.61
CA VAL A 95 11.04 -6.39 4.45
C VAL A 95 11.43 -5.03 5.04
N LEU A 96 10.65 -4.00 4.68
CA LEU A 96 10.84 -2.64 5.16
C LEU A 96 10.02 -2.40 6.43
N THR A 97 8.80 -2.95 6.47
CA THR A 97 7.95 -2.91 7.65
C THR A 97 6.84 -3.96 7.57
N THR A 98 6.26 -4.29 8.73
CA THR A 98 5.03 -5.06 8.85
C THR A 98 3.99 -4.29 9.66
N ALA A 99 2.72 -4.55 9.41
CA ALA A 99 1.61 -4.05 10.21
C ALA A 99 0.57 -5.14 10.41
N ASP A 100 -0.13 -5.10 11.53
CA ASP A 100 -1.18 -6.05 11.84
C ASP A 100 -2.32 -5.37 12.62
N ASP A 101 -3.55 -5.82 12.37
CA ASP A 101 -4.69 -5.60 13.26
C ASP A 101 -5.17 -6.98 13.71
N ASN A 102 -4.93 -7.29 14.99
CA ASN A 102 -5.21 -8.60 15.59
C ASN A 102 -6.62 -8.68 16.20
N SER A 103 -7.47 -7.68 16.04
CA SER A 103 -8.83 -7.70 16.59
C SER A 103 -9.79 -6.83 15.79
N PHE A 104 -10.32 -7.36 14.70
CA PHE A 104 -11.45 -6.75 14.00
C PHE A 104 -12.66 -7.69 13.95
N SER A 105 -13.85 -7.13 14.19
CA SER A 105 -15.13 -7.83 14.17
C SER A 105 -16.23 -6.91 13.64
N GLY A 106 -16.97 -7.35 12.61
CA GLY A 106 -18.19 -6.71 12.10
C GLY A 106 -18.10 -5.26 11.61
N ASN A 107 -18.30 -5.02 10.30
CA ASN A 107 -18.44 -3.70 9.66
C ASN A 107 -17.36 -2.67 10.03
N ILE A 108 -16.11 -3.08 10.21
CA ILE A 108 -15.11 -2.13 10.73
C ILE A 108 -14.41 -1.41 9.59
N ILE A 109 -14.42 -0.07 9.64
CA ILE A 109 -13.51 0.83 8.94
C ILE A 109 -12.55 1.43 9.98
N LYS A 110 -11.32 0.92 10.07
CA LYS A 110 -10.25 1.44 10.94
C LYS A 110 -9.12 2.00 10.10
N SER A 111 -8.48 3.06 10.56
CA SER A 111 -7.31 3.63 9.90
C SER A 111 -6.10 3.50 10.83
N PHE A 112 -4.97 3.02 10.30
CA PHE A 112 -3.69 3.11 10.98
C PHE A 112 -2.62 3.58 10.01
N ILE A 113 -1.53 4.11 10.57
CA ILE A 113 -0.46 4.77 9.83
C ILE A 113 0.82 3.96 10.02
N LYS A 114 1.50 3.60 8.92
CA LYS A 114 2.73 2.81 8.97
C LYS A 114 3.89 3.48 8.20
N PRO A 115 4.94 3.94 8.90
CA PRO A 115 6.15 4.44 8.26
C PRO A 115 7.04 3.28 7.77
N TYR A 116 7.81 3.54 6.72
CA TYR A 116 8.90 2.67 6.29
C TYR A 116 10.02 3.48 5.63
N THR A 117 11.24 2.94 5.68
CA THR A 117 12.44 3.52 5.06
C THR A 117 13.12 2.47 4.20
N LEU A 118 13.80 2.91 3.14
CA LEU A 118 14.68 2.05 2.36
C LEU A 118 16.05 1.99 3.06
N ASN A 119 16.59 0.78 3.21
CA ASN A 119 17.94 0.55 3.72
C ASN A 119 18.98 0.62 2.60
#